data_AF-K2G714-F1
#
_entry.id   AF-K2G714-F1
#
_cell.length_a   1.000
_cell.length_b   1.000
_cell.length_c   1.000
_cell.angle_alpha   90.00
_cell.angle_beta   90.00
_cell.angle_gamma   90.00
#
_symmetry.space_group_name_H-M   'P 1'
#
loop_
_entity.id
_entity.type
_entity.pdbx_description
1 polymer ?
#
loop_
_entity_poly.entity_id
_entity_poly.type
_entity_poly.pdbx_seq_one_letter_code
_entity_poly.pdbx_strand_id
1 'polypeptide(L)' 'MKKYYRRILYFVLAISFGAFMIVFGEGDDSPGAQMLGLIAVVIGIVGLIKNRKNSSN' A
#
# COMPACT_ATOMS: atom_id res chain seq x y z
N MET A 1 15.28 -3.61 -16.18
CA MET A 1 14.00 -2.85 -16.31
C MET A 1 12.79 -3.55 -15.67
N LYS A 2 12.52 -4.85 -15.93
CA LYS A 2 11.32 -5.56 -15.39
C LYS A 2 11.17 -5.54 -13.85
N LYS A 3 12.27 -5.48 -13.09
CA LYS A 3 12.28 -5.53 -11.61
C LYS A 3 11.66 -4.28 -10.96
N TYR A 4 11.78 -3.11 -11.59
CA TYR A 4 11.20 -1.85 -11.09
C TYR A 4 9.67 -1.83 -11.24
N TYR A 5 9.16 -2.26 -12.40
CA TYR A 5 7.72 -2.36 -12.62
C TYR A 5 7.03 -3.33 -11.65
N ARG A 6 7.68 -4.46 -11.33
CA ARG A 6 7.17 -5.40 -10.32
C ARG A 6 7.07 -4.74 -8.93
N ARG A 7 8.08 -3.96 -8.54
CA ARG A 7 8.05 -3.22 -7.26
C ARG A 7 6.90 -2.22 -7.21
N ILE A 8 6.73 -1.42 -8.27
CA ILE A 8 5.62 -0.46 -8.37
C ILE A 8 4.28 -1.20 -8.27
N LEU A 9 4.14 -2.32 -8.97
CA LEU A 9 2.94 -3.15 -8.90
C LEU A 9 2.64 -3.63 -7.47
N TYR A 10 3.64 -4.11 -6.72
CA TYR A 10 3.43 -4.52 -5.33
C TYR A 10 2.97 -3.37 -4.43
N PHE A 11 3.51 -2.16 -4.60
CA PHE A 11 3.04 -1.00 -3.83
C PHE A 11 1.63 -0.58 -4.21
N VAL A 12 1.28 -0.59 -5.50
CA VAL A 12 -0.08 -0.30 -5.95
C VAL A 12 -1.06 -1.32 -5.36
N LEU A 13 -0.72 -2.62 -5.41
CA LEU A 13 -1.53 -3.68 -4.80
C LEU A 13 -1.67 -3.51 -3.28
N ALA A 14 -0.59 -3.13 -2.58
CA ALA A 14 -0.64 -2.88 -1.13
C ALA A 14 -1.56 -1.71 -0.78
N ILE A 15 -1.55 -0.63 -1.57
CA ILE A 15 -2.45 0.52 -1.37
C ILE A 15 -3.90 0.11 -1.62
N SER A 16 -4.18 -0.58 -2.74
CA SER A 16 -5.54 -1.04 -3.06
C SER A 16 -6.07 -2.02 -2.01
N PHE A 17 -5.23 -2.95 -1.54
CA PHE A 17 -5.59 -3.90 -0.50
C PHE A 17 -5.81 -3.21 0.86
N GLY A 18 -4.96 -2.24 1.21
CA GLY A 18 -5.13 -1.46 2.43
C GLY A 18 -6.41 -0.63 2.43
N ALA A 19 -6.73 0.02 1.30
CA ALA A 19 -7.98 0.76 1.13
C ALA A 19 -9.21 -0.16 1.22
N PHE A 20 -9.13 -1.36 0.62
CA PHE A 20 -10.15 -2.40 0.78
C PHE A 20 -10.34 -2.78 2.25
N MET A 21 -9.26 -3.04 3.00
CA MET A 21 -9.35 -3.39 4.42
C MET A 21 -9.94 -2.27 5.29
N ILE A 22 -9.73 -1.00 4.94
CA ILE A 22 -10.37 0.12 5.64
C ILE A 22 -11.88 0.07 5.43
N VAL A 23 -12.34 -0.01 4.17
CA VAL A 23 -13.78 0.00 3.84
C VAL A 23 -14.49 -1.23 4.40
N PHE A 24 -13.93 -2.42 4.22
CA PHE A 24 -14.55 -3.66 4.70
C PHE A 24 -14.33 -3.88 6.21
N GLY A 25 -13.26 -3.34 6.79
CA GLY A 25 -13.04 -3.35 8.22
C GLY A 25 -14.03 -2.45 8.98
N GLU A 26 -14.43 -1.32 8.39
CA GLU A 26 -15.55 -0.52 8.89
C GLU A 26 -16.88 -1.28 8.79
N GLY A 27 -17.12 -1.99 7.67
CA GLY A 27 -18.35 -2.78 7.50
C GLY A 27 -18.50 -3.97 8.46
N ASP A 28 -17.40 -4.49 8.99
CA ASP A 28 -17.35 -5.59 9.96
C ASP A 28 -17.16 -5.11 11.41
N ASP A 29 -17.24 -3.79 11.67
CA ASP A 29 -16.94 -3.17 12.98
C ASP A 29 -15.61 -3.68 13.59
N SER A 30 -14.64 -3.99 12.73
CA SER A 30 -13.38 -4.64 13.06
C SER A 30 -12.24 -3.62 13.07
N PRO A 31 -11.97 -2.94 14.21
CA PRO A 31 -10.96 -1.87 14.29
C PRO A 31 -9.55 -2.35 13.93
N GLY A 32 -9.27 -3.64 14.15
CA GLY A 32 -8.00 -4.26 13.75
C GLY A 32 -7.81 -4.30 12.23
N ALA A 33 -8.86 -4.61 11.47
CA ALA A 33 -8.81 -4.63 10.01
C ALA A 33 -8.60 -3.22 9.46
N GLN A 34 -9.29 -2.23 10.01
CA GLN A 34 -9.10 -0.83 9.64
C GLN A 34 -7.67 -0.34 9.93
N MET A 35 -7.11 -0.70 11.09
CA MET A 35 -5.73 -0.36 11.46
C MET A 35 -4.70 -1.02 10.54
N LEU A 36 -4.86 -2.31 10.24
CA LEU A 36 -4.00 -3.02 9.29
C LEU A 36 -4.11 -2.43 7.88
N GLY A 37 -5.32 -2.06 7.46
CA GLY A 37 -5.56 -1.37 6.19
C GLY A 37 -4.81 -0.05 6.11
N LEU A 38 -4.87 0.77 7.16
CA LEU A 38 -4.14 2.03 7.24
C LEU A 38 -2.62 1.83 7.16
N ILE A 39 -2.07 0.86 7.91
CA ILE A 39 -0.64 0.53 7.88
C ILE A 39 -0.22 0.10 6.46
N ALA A 40 -1.00 -0.75 5.81
CA ALA A 40 -0.72 -1.20 4.45
C ALA A 40 -0.69 -0.04 3.43
N VAL A 41 -1.65 0.90 3.53
CA VAL A 41 -1.67 2.11 2.70
C VAL A 41 -0.44 2.97 2.94
N VAL A 42 -0.08 3.25 4.20
CA VAL A 42 1.08 4.08 4.55
C VAL A 42 2.38 3.47 4.03
N ILE A 43 2.60 2.17 4.26
CA ILE A 43 3.79 1.46 3.76
C ILE A 43 3.83 1.49 2.23
N GLY A 44 2.68 1.29 1.58
CA GLY A 44 2.52 1.38 0.13
C GLY A 44 2.97 2.73 -0.43
N ILE A 45 2.46 3.82 0.14
CA ILE A 45 2.77 5.20 -0.28
C ILE A 45 4.24 5.54 -0.01
N VAL A 46 4.74 5.29 1.21
CA VAL A 46 6.13 5.59 1.58
C VAL A 46 7.11 4.81 0.72
N GLY A 47 6.81 3.52 0.45
CA GLY A 47 7.60 2.66 -0.40
C GLY A 47 7.66 3.14 -1.85
N LEU A 48 6.55 3.67 -2.38
CA LEU A 48 6.48 4.30 -3.71
C LEU A 48 7.33 5.57 -3.78
N ILE A 49 7.20 6.47 -2.80
CA ILE A 49 7.98 7.72 -2.73
C ILE A 49 9.48 7.41 -2.67
N LYS A 50 9.88 6.48 -1.79
CA LYS A 50 11.29 6.11 -1.59
C LYS A 50 11.89 5.43 -2.82
N ASN A 51 11.13 4.60 -3.55
CA ASN A 51 11.63 4.00 -4.80
C ASN A 51 11.74 5.01 -5.94
N ARG A 52 10.87 6.03 -6.00
CA ARG A 52 10.95 7.08 -7.04
C ARG A 52 12.25 7.88 -6.91
N LYS A 53 12.68 8.19 -5.67
CA LYS A 53 13.92 8.95 -5.40
C LYS A 53 15.19 8.24 -5.89
N ASN A 54 15.23 6.91 -5.87
CA ASN A 54 16.41 6.13 -6.29
C ASN A 54 16.49 5.88 -7.81
N SER A 55 15.44 6.19 -8.57
CA SER A 55 15.44 6.01 -10.04
C SER A 55 15.83 7.28 -10.81
N SER A 56 16.03 8.40 -10.12
CA SER A 56 16.29 9.72 -10.72
C SER A 56 17.72 10.26 -10.47
N ASN A 57 18.59 9.45 -9.84
CA ASN A 57 20.02 9.76 -9.67
C ASN A 57 20.86 8.84 -10.56
#